data_AF-A0A943ZZH2-F1
#
_entry.id   AF-A0A943ZZH2-F1
#
_cell.length_a   1.000
_cell.length_b   1.000
_cell.length_c   1.000
_cell.angle_alpha   90.00
_cell.angle_beta   90.00
_cell.angle_gamma   90.00
#
_symmetry.space_group_name_H-M   'P 1'
#
loop_
_entity.id
_entity.type
_entity.pdbx_description
1 polymer ?
#
loop_
_entity_poly.entity_id
_entity_poly.type
_entity_poly.pdbx_seq_one_letter_code
_entity_poly.pdbx_strand_id
1 'polypeptide(L)'
;MKRTIGMFLVCILSLTACGTKNDDNFNLTANAVVTEVQEDTITVKDAEESDVFGDECIVECNGIPIIYCDYESGEVTDISVDDIVVGDEIIIGIRDSEIKKLQNGENTVKAEQIQLLTQRLNNR
;
A
#
# COMPACT_ATOMS: atom_id res chain seq x y z
N MET A 1 -42.18 31.32 50.02
CA MET A 1 -42.87 30.26 49.27
C MET A 1 -42.47 30.33 47.80
N LYS A 2 -41.45 29.55 47.34
CA LYS A 2 -41.32 28.92 45.99
C LYS A 2 -40.24 27.83 46.09
N ARG A 3 -40.72 26.63 46.44
CA ARG A 3 -40.25 25.24 46.25
C ARG A 3 -38.76 24.99 45.93
N THR A 4 -38.08 24.40 46.91
CA THR A 4 -36.98 23.44 46.76
C THR A 4 -37.44 22.21 45.97
N ILE A 5 -36.59 21.66 45.09
CA ILE A 5 -36.37 20.21 44.86
C ILE A 5 -35.05 20.12 44.09
N GLY A 6 -34.01 19.62 44.77
CA GLY A 6 -32.85 19.07 44.08
C GLY A 6 -33.21 17.71 43.52
N MET A 7 -32.72 17.41 42.32
CA MET A 7 -32.56 16.03 41.87
C MET A 7 -31.27 15.93 41.07
N PHE A 8 -30.30 15.32 41.74
CA PHE A 8 -29.12 14.67 41.22
C PHE A 8 -29.52 13.66 40.12
N LEU A 9 -28.57 13.29 39.25
CA LEU A 9 -28.68 12.19 38.25
C LEU A 9 -29.52 12.57 37.01
N VAL A 10 -29.04 12.50 35.77
CA VAL A 10 -28.27 11.43 35.13
C VAL A 10 -27.48 12.03 33.96
N CYS A 11 -26.19 11.71 33.94
CA CYS A 11 -25.31 11.83 32.80
C CYS A 11 -25.93 11.19 31.55
N ILE A 12 -26.25 11.99 30.53
CA ILE A 12 -26.23 11.49 29.15
C ILE A 12 -25.52 12.56 28.32
N LEU A 13 -24.22 12.67 28.57
CA LEU A 13 -23.28 12.99 27.51
C LEU A 13 -23.45 11.87 26.47
N SER A 14 -24.33 12.07 25.49
CA SER A 14 -24.35 11.26 24.28
C SER A 14 -23.09 11.61 23.50
N LEU A 15 -21.93 11.19 24.02
CA LEU A 15 -20.77 10.92 23.22
C LEU A 15 -21.22 9.77 22.31
N THR A 16 -21.71 10.13 21.12
CA THR A 16 -21.64 9.17 20.02
C THR A 16 -20.16 8.93 19.84
N ALA A 17 -19.68 7.82 20.42
CA ALA A 17 -18.43 7.23 20.03
C ALA A 17 -18.60 6.94 18.53
N CYS A 18 -18.11 7.87 17.70
CA CYS A 18 -17.77 7.55 16.34
C CYS A 18 -16.66 6.52 16.51
N GLY A 19 -17.04 5.25 16.47
CA GLY A 19 -16.09 4.16 16.54
C GLY A 19 -15.02 4.49 15.53
N THR A 20 -13.79 4.65 16.01
CA THR A 20 -12.63 4.82 15.15
C THR A 20 -12.60 3.55 14.33
N LYS A 21 -13.17 3.61 13.12
CA LYS A 21 -12.96 2.58 12.14
C LYS A 21 -11.45 2.65 11.92
N ASN A 22 -10.77 1.55 12.20
CA ASN A 22 -9.41 1.38 11.76
C ASN A 22 -9.50 1.28 10.24
N ASP A 23 -9.61 2.42 9.58
CA ASP A 23 -9.66 2.51 8.14
C ASP A 23 -8.26 2.10 7.68
N ASP A 24 -8.15 0.85 7.22
CA ASP A 24 -6.92 0.31 6.65
C ASP A 24 -6.65 1.02 5.32
N ASN A 25 -6.01 2.18 5.43
CA ASN A 25 -5.89 3.11 4.32
C ASN A 25 -5.03 2.48 3.22
N PHE A 26 -5.47 2.69 1.98
CA PHE A 26 -4.69 2.33 0.82
C PHE A 26 -3.68 3.45 0.56
N ASN A 27 -2.40 3.12 0.62
CA ASN A 27 -1.33 4.07 0.34
C ASN A 27 -0.59 3.60 -0.91
N LEU A 28 -0.51 4.47 -1.91
CA LEU A 28 0.44 4.31 -3.00
C LEU A 28 1.81 4.62 -2.41
N THR A 29 2.55 3.58 -2.03
CA THR A 29 3.69 3.75 -1.14
C THR A 29 4.94 3.39 -1.89
N ALA A 30 5.90 4.32 -1.86
CA ALA A 30 7.32 4.11 -2.10
C ALA A 30 7.74 3.48 -3.44
N ASN A 31 8.86 3.97 -3.96
CA ASN A 31 9.53 3.35 -5.09
C ASN A 31 10.37 2.17 -4.58
N ALA A 32 10.35 1.07 -5.30
CA ALA A 32 11.15 -0.12 -5.01
C ALA A 32 11.89 -0.59 -6.27
N VAL A 33 13.03 -1.24 -6.08
CA VAL A 33 13.82 -1.87 -7.15
C VAL A 33 13.63 -3.37 -7.07
N VAL A 34 13.25 -4.00 -8.18
CA VAL A 34 13.09 -5.45 -8.29
C VAL A 34 14.45 -6.15 -8.24
N THR A 35 14.59 -7.13 -7.35
CA THR A 35 15.81 -7.94 -7.18
C THR A 35 15.62 -9.39 -7.63
N GLU A 36 14.38 -9.90 -7.61
CA GLU A 36 14.02 -11.23 -8.10
C GLU A 36 12.58 -11.23 -8.64
N VAL A 37 12.31 -12.07 -9.63
CA VAL A 37 10.97 -12.26 -10.22
C VAL A 37 10.65 -13.76 -10.24
N GLN A 38 9.49 -14.13 -9.72
CA GLN A 38 8.92 -15.47 -9.75
C GLN A 38 7.51 -15.42 -10.37
N GLU A 39 6.82 -16.55 -10.47
CA GLU A 39 5.50 -16.65 -11.13
C GLU A 39 4.45 -15.73 -10.46
N ASP A 40 4.41 -15.74 -9.12
CA ASP A 40 3.35 -15.09 -8.32
C ASP A 40 3.88 -14.02 -7.36
N THR A 41 5.20 -13.83 -7.32
CA THR A 41 5.88 -12.93 -6.39
C THR A 41 7.04 -12.21 -7.04
N ILE A 42 7.38 -11.05 -6.49
CA ILE A 42 8.62 -10.35 -6.76
C ILE A 42 9.34 -10.08 -5.44
N THR A 43 10.66 -10.14 -5.47
CA THR A 43 11.49 -9.64 -4.36
C THR A 43 11.96 -8.25 -4.73
N VAL A 44 11.88 -7.32 -3.79
CA VAL A 44 12.26 -5.93 -3.98
C VAL A 44 13.15 -5.44 -2.86
N LYS A 45 13.82 -4.33 -3.12
CA LYS A 45 14.46 -3.49 -2.11
C LYS A 45 13.99 -2.05 -2.27
N ASP A 46 14.21 -1.24 -1.25
CA ASP A 46 13.97 0.19 -1.34
C ASP A 46 14.79 0.85 -2.48
N ALA A 47 14.14 1.77 -3.21
CA ALA A 47 14.84 2.74 -4.05
C ALA A 47 15.49 3.84 -3.17
N GLU A 48 16.35 4.68 -3.74
CA GLU A 48 17.16 5.66 -2.97
C GLU A 48 16.35 6.60 -2.06
N GLU A 49 15.07 6.84 -2.35
CA GLU A 49 14.17 7.72 -1.60
C GLU A 49 13.12 6.98 -0.76
N SER A 50 13.20 5.65 -0.66
CA SER A 50 12.28 4.81 0.10
C SER A 50 12.94 4.20 1.33
N ASP A 51 12.16 3.98 2.38
CA ASP A 51 12.56 3.32 3.63
C ASP A 51 11.53 2.29 4.13
N VAL A 52 10.67 1.81 3.22
CA VAL A 52 9.50 0.99 3.55
C VAL A 52 9.80 -0.51 3.46
N PHE A 53 10.52 -0.93 2.42
CA PHE A 53 10.72 -2.34 2.06
C PHE A 53 12.04 -2.93 2.58
N GLY A 54 13.01 -2.08 2.97
CA GLY A 54 14.34 -2.48 3.37
C GLY A 54 15.18 -3.07 2.23
N ASP A 55 16.14 -3.92 2.58
CA ASP A 55 17.06 -4.56 1.61
C ASP A 55 16.42 -5.75 0.87
N GLU A 56 15.38 -6.36 1.45
CA GLU A 56 14.72 -7.54 0.90
C GLU A 56 13.27 -7.63 1.42
N CYS A 57 12.31 -7.48 0.50
CA CYS A 57 10.88 -7.68 0.77
C CYS A 57 10.24 -8.50 -0.36
N ILE A 58 9.48 -9.52 0.01
CA ILE A 58 8.70 -10.34 -0.92
C ILE A 58 7.31 -9.73 -1.06
N VAL A 59 6.90 -9.48 -2.29
CA VAL A 59 5.61 -8.88 -2.62
C VAL A 59 4.76 -9.92 -3.35
N GLU A 60 3.60 -10.24 -2.78
CA GLU A 60 2.61 -11.11 -3.43
C GLU A 60 1.90 -10.34 -4.55
N CYS A 61 1.96 -10.85 -5.79
CA CYS A 61 1.41 -10.21 -6.99
C CYS A 61 0.12 -10.87 -7.49
N ASN A 62 -0.43 -11.83 -6.74
CA ASN A 62 -1.56 -12.63 -7.17
C ASN A 62 -2.88 -11.84 -7.19
N GLY A 63 -3.50 -11.78 -8.37
CA GLY A 63 -4.85 -11.22 -8.53
C GLY A 63 -4.94 -9.70 -8.36
N ILE A 64 -3.82 -8.98 -8.52
CA ILE A 64 -3.75 -7.52 -8.45
C ILE A 64 -3.50 -6.91 -9.83
N PRO A 65 -3.96 -5.67 -10.06
CA PRO A 65 -3.56 -4.93 -11.25
C PRO A 65 -2.06 -4.62 -11.23
N ILE A 66 -1.40 -4.91 -12.34
CA ILE A 66 -0.02 -4.46 -12.63
C ILE A 66 -0.12 -3.60 -13.88
N ILE A 67 0.31 -2.35 -13.77
CA ILE A 67 0.12 -1.36 -14.83
C ILE A 67 1.44 -0.76 -15.30
N TYR A 68 1.45 -0.34 -16.56
CA TYR A 68 2.49 0.48 -17.16
C TYR A 68 1.90 1.80 -17.62
N CYS A 69 2.55 2.90 -17.28
CA CYS A 69 2.21 4.23 -17.80
C CYS A 69 3.35 4.70 -18.70
N ASP A 70 3.07 4.88 -19.98
CA ASP A 70 4.01 5.48 -20.93
C ASP A 70 4.02 6.99 -20.70
N TYR A 71 5.17 7.55 -20.33
CA TYR A 71 5.26 8.96 -19.96
C TYR A 71 5.21 9.93 -21.14
N GLU A 72 5.46 9.47 -22.37
CA GLU A 72 5.42 10.32 -23.55
C GLU A 72 3.98 10.49 -24.08
N SER A 73 3.24 9.38 -24.15
CA SER A 73 1.86 9.33 -24.64
C SER A 73 0.81 9.54 -23.54
N GLY A 74 1.15 9.19 -22.30
CA GLY A 74 0.21 9.13 -21.17
C GLY A 74 -0.72 7.91 -21.19
N GLU A 75 -0.47 6.94 -22.08
CA GLU A 75 -1.27 5.71 -22.15
C GLU A 75 -0.96 4.77 -20.98
N VAL A 76 -2.01 4.18 -20.41
CA VAL A 76 -1.92 3.20 -19.33
C VAL A 76 -2.30 1.84 -19.89
N THR A 77 -1.41 0.87 -19.72
CA THR A 77 -1.58 -0.50 -20.20
C THR A 77 -1.50 -1.48 -19.03
N ASP A 78 -2.42 -2.45 -18.99
CA ASP A 78 -2.33 -3.59 -18.08
C ASP A 78 -1.20 -4.51 -18.54
N ILE A 79 -0.30 -4.84 -17.62
CA ILE A 79 0.83 -5.75 -17.84
C ILE A 79 0.75 -6.92 -16.85
N SER A 80 1.68 -7.85 -16.98
CA SER A 80 1.77 -9.04 -16.14
C SER A 80 3.08 -9.08 -15.35
N VAL A 81 3.19 -9.99 -14.37
CA VAL A 81 4.45 -10.22 -13.65
C VAL A 81 5.57 -10.65 -14.60
N ASP A 82 5.24 -11.41 -15.66
CA ASP A 82 6.18 -11.82 -16.71
C ASP A 82 6.79 -10.63 -17.47
N ASP A 83 6.13 -9.47 -17.42
CA ASP A 83 6.63 -8.26 -18.04
C ASP A 83 7.60 -7.50 -17.15
N ILE A 84 7.72 -7.83 -15.86
CA ILE A 84 8.64 -7.23 -14.89
C ILE A 84 9.99 -7.97 -14.92
N VAL A 85 11.10 -7.23 -14.82
CA VAL A 85 12.45 -7.80 -14.79
C VAL A 85 13.28 -7.26 -13.64
N VAL A 86 14.31 -8.01 -13.26
CA VAL A 86 15.29 -7.57 -12.25
C VAL A 86 15.92 -6.24 -12.67
N GLY A 87 15.98 -5.31 -11.72
CA GLY A 87 16.46 -3.94 -11.92
C GLY A 87 15.37 -2.96 -12.31
N ASP A 88 14.13 -3.38 -12.54
CA ASP A 88 13.03 -2.44 -12.74
C ASP A 88 12.73 -1.65 -11.46
N GLU A 89 12.46 -0.36 -11.64
CA GLU A 89 11.84 0.47 -10.62
C GLU A 89 10.32 0.37 -10.72
N ILE A 90 9.66 0.18 -9.58
CA ILE A 90 8.20 0.04 -9.49
C ILE A 90 7.66 0.88 -8.32
N ILE A 91 6.37 1.23 -8.39
CA ILE A 91 5.58 1.72 -7.25
C ILE A 91 4.65 0.61 -6.80
N ILE A 92 4.54 0.42 -5.48
CA ILE A 92 3.69 -0.62 -4.91
C ILE A 92 2.58 0.02 -4.07
N GLY A 93 1.34 -0.19 -4.50
CA GLY A 93 0.17 0.13 -3.69
C GLY A 93 0.04 -0.90 -2.57
N ILE A 94 0.18 -0.48 -1.32
CA ILE A 94 0.10 -1.35 -0.13
C ILE A 94 -0.83 -0.75 0.91
N ARG A 95 -1.43 -1.60 1.74
CA ARG A 95 -2.27 -1.16 2.87
C ARG A 95 -1.41 -0.84 4.09
N ASP A 96 -1.90 0.06 4.94
CA ASP A 96 -1.26 0.37 6.23
C ASP A 96 -1.05 -0.87 7.10
N SER A 97 -1.97 -1.84 7.05
CA SER A 97 -1.85 -3.11 7.75
C SER A 97 -0.64 -3.93 7.32
N GLU A 98 -0.32 -3.94 6.02
CA GLU A 98 0.86 -4.62 5.47
C GLU A 98 2.15 -3.86 5.81
N ILE A 99 2.14 -2.52 5.80
CA ILE A 99 3.28 -1.71 6.26
C ILE A 99 3.61 -2.02 7.73
N LYS A 100 2.59 -2.16 8.59
CA LYS A 100 2.80 -2.52 10.00
C LYS A 100 3.43 -3.90 10.18
N LYS A 101 3.18 -4.86 9.27
CA LYS A 101 3.85 -6.17 9.30
C LYS A 101 5.35 -6.02 9.07
N LEU A 102 5.75 -5.23 8.08
CA LEU A 102 7.15 -4.92 7.81
C LEU A 102 7.83 -4.28 9.03
N GLN A 103 7.16 -3.32 9.67
CA GLN A 103 7.65 -2.68 10.90
C GLN A 103 7.77 -3.66 12.08
N ASN A 104 7.02 -4.76 12.07
CA ASN A 104 7.10 -5.83 13.07
C ASN A 104 8.14 -6.91 12.71
N GLY A 105 8.88 -6.75 11.61
CA GLY A 105 9.94 -7.66 11.18
C GLY A 105 9.49 -8.78 10.25
N GLU A 106 8.26 -8.74 9.73
CA GLU A 106 7.87 -9.58 8.60
C GLU A 106 8.56 -9.06 7.32
N ASN A 107 8.82 -9.94 6.37
CA ASN A 107 9.47 -9.58 5.10
C ASN A 107 8.56 -9.81 3.89
N THR A 108 7.31 -10.20 4.10
CA THR A 108 6.35 -10.52 3.03
C THR A 108 5.12 -9.63 3.16
N VAL A 109 4.67 -9.04 2.05
CA VAL A 109 3.50 -8.17 2.00
C VAL A 109 2.59 -8.48 0.82
N LYS A 110 1.32 -8.14 0.98
CA LYS A 110 0.35 -8.14 -0.11
C LYS A 110 0.28 -6.77 -0.76
N ALA A 111 0.56 -6.71 -2.05
CA ALA A 111 0.24 -5.54 -2.83
C ALA A 111 -1.25 -5.51 -3.15
N GLU A 112 -1.76 -4.32 -3.45
CA GLU A 112 -3.10 -4.09 -4.00
C GLU A 112 -3.00 -3.59 -5.46
N GLN A 113 -1.84 -3.05 -5.84
CA GLN A 113 -1.50 -2.65 -7.20
C GLN A 113 0.02 -2.53 -7.34
N ILE A 114 0.55 -2.77 -8.54
CA ILE A 114 1.93 -2.43 -8.91
C ILE A 114 1.91 -1.54 -10.15
N GLN A 115 2.76 -0.51 -10.18
CA GLN A 115 3.05 0.27 -11.38
C GLN A 115 4.52 0.14 -11.76
N LEU A 116 4.81 -0.21 -13.01
CA LEU A 116 6.17 -0.19 -13.55
C LEU A 116 6.59 1.24 -13.89
N LEU A 117 7.71 1.71 -13.30
CA LEU A 117 8.28 3.04 -13.59
C LEU A 117 9.32 2.99 -14.71
N THR A 118 10.06 1.89 -14.87
CA THR A 118 11.07 1.75 -15.92
C THR A 118 10.45 1.88 -17.31
N GLN A 119 10.82 2.93 -18.04
CA GLN A 119 10.25 3.28 -19.36
C GLN A 119 10.86 2.46 -20.51
N ARG A 120 10.69 1.12 -20.46
CA ARG A 120 11.22 0.20 -21.49
C ARG A 120 10.15 -0.47 -22.36
N LEU A 121 8.87 -0.31 -22.01
CA LEU A 121 7.75 -0.91 -22.74
C LEU A 121 7.10 0.04 -23.77
N ASN A 122 7.59 1.28 -23.92
CA ASN A 122 7.07 2.34 -24.81
C ASN A 122 6.96 1.97 -26.32
N ASN A 123 7.35 0.77 -26.72
CA ASN A 123 7.36 0.30 -28.13
C ASN A 123 6.72 -1.09 -28.32
N ARG A 124 5.82 -1.50 -27.43
CA ARG A 124 5.14 -2.80 -27.56
C ARG A 124 4.02 -2.80 -28.60
#